data_AF-A0A1U7NPM6-F1
#
_entry.id   AF-A0A1U7NPM6-F1
#
_cell.length_a   1.000
_cell.length_b   1.000
_cell.length_c   1.000
_cell.angle_alpha   90.00
_cell.angle_beta   90.00
_cell.angle_gamma   90.00
#
_symmetry.space_group_name_H-M   'P 1'
#
loop_
_entity.id
_entity.type
_entity.pdbx_description
1 polymer ?
#
loop_
_entity_poly.entity_id
_entity_poly.type
_entity_poly.pdbx_seq_one_letter_code
_entity_poly.pdbx_strand_id
1 'polypeptide(L)'
;MNKDYYTLLVWQGVCVGSTFWIPEIGWIYFLIGVALCLLVETLVSKYAKDQGLQVFGTPFKGDKYLQDEALMIAQLCLSVLLWVVSLVLLGTYVLWGEFWIVMIVGILAFLLFCVFYKQKQVRRKR
;
A
#
# COMPACT_ATOMS: atom_id res chain seq x y z
N MET A 1 -4.51 -15.45 -7.92
CA MET A 1 -3.75 -14.72 -6.86
C MET A 1 -3.70 -13.25 -7.26
N ASN A 2 -4.22 -12.36 -6.41
CA ASN A 2 -4.50 -10.96 -6.73
C ASN A 2 -3.25 -10.09 -6.52
N LYS A 3 -2.33 -10.18 -7.49
CA LYS A 3 -0.96 -9.65 -7.40
C LYS A 3 -0.92 -8.13 -7.23
N ASP A 4 -1.87 -7.40 -7.79
CA ASP A 4 -2.05 -5.95 -7.70
C ASP A 4 -2.19 -5.46 -6.25
N TYR A 5 -3.08 -6.07 -5.49
CA TYR A 5 -3.32 -5.71 -4.09
C TYR A 5 -2.12 -6.03 -3.19
N TYR A 6 -1.54 -7.22 -3.33
CA TYR A 6 -0.35 -7.60 -2.56
C TYR A 6 0.85 -6.72 -2.88
N THR A 7 0.99 -6.24 -4.13
CA THR A 7 2.03 -5.26 -4.47
C THR A 7 1.86 -3.96 -3.69
N LEU A 8 0.63 -3.46 -3.52
CA LEU A 8 0.38 -2.25 -2.72
C LEU A 8 0.70 -2.46 -1.24
N LEU A 9 0.28 -3.59 -0.65
CA LEU A 9 0.57 -3.90 0.74
C LEU A 9 2.08 -4.04 1.01
N VAL A 10 2.80 -4.75 0.14
CA VAL A 10 4.25 -4.89 0.25
C VAL A 10 4.92 -3.52 0.14
N TRP A 11 4.46 -2.67 -0.78
CA TRP A 11 4.99 -1.32 -0.92
C TRP A 11 4.76 -0.47 0.34
N GLN A 12 3.57 -0.53 0.94
CA GLN A 12 3.27 0.14 2.21
C GLN A 12 4.17 -0.38 3.33
N GLY A 13 4.35 -1.71 3.41
CA GLY A 13 5.25 -2.34 4.39
C GLY A 13 6.71 -1.89 4.26
N VAL A 14 7.22 -1.75 3.03
CA VAL A 14 8.57 -1.21 2.80
C VAL A 14 8.67 0.25 3.24
N CYS A 15 7.69 1.09 2.91
CA CYS A 15 7.69 2.51 3.30
C CYS A 15 7.67 2.66 4.83
N VAL A 16 6.75 1.94 5.50
CA VAL A 16 6.63 1.96 6.96
C VAL A 16 7.86 1.35 7.63
N GLY A 17 8.40 0.25 7.10
CA GLY A 17 9.64 -0.36 7.60
C GLY A 17 10.84 0.55 7.43
N SER A 18 10.83 1.43 6.42
CA SER A 18 11.95 2.32 6.15
C SER A 18 12.19 3.39 7.21
N THR A 19 11.19 3.69 8.02
CA THR A 19 11.34 4.67 9.09
C THR A 19 12.25 4.16 10.20
N PHE A 20 12.45 2.84 10.36
CA PHE A 20 13.37 2.27 11.36
C PHE A 20 14.85 2.62 11.14
N TRP A 21 15.23 3.05 9.94
CA TRP A 21 16.59 3.54 9.70
C TRP A 21 16.86 4.89 10.36
N ILE A 22 15.83 5.60 10.86
CA ILE A 22 15.97 6.85 11.60
C ILE A 22 15.90 6.54 13.11
N PRO A 23 17.03 6.57 13.86
CA PRO A 23 17.06 6.10 15.24
C PRO A 23 16.25 6.96 16.19
N GLU A 24 16.21 8.29 16.00
CA GLU A 24 15.60 9.20 16.99
C GLU A 24 14.07 9.16 16.96
N ILE A 25 13.49 9.15 15.76
CA ILE A 25 12.06 9.37 15.54
C ILE A 25 11.38 8.24 14.75
N GLY A 26 12.15 7.30 14.20
CA GLY A 26 11.67 6.28 13.27
C GLY A 26 10.50 5.45 13.79
N TRP A 27 10.49 5.18 15.10
CA TRP A 27 9.42 4.44 15.79
C TRP A 27 8.10 5.22 15.88
N ILE A 28 8.15 6.56 15.99
CA ILE A 28 6.94 7.40 16.01
C ILE A 28 6.26 7.34 14.64
N TYR A 29 7.05 7.51 13.58
CA TYR A 29 6.54 7.45 12.21
C TYR A 29 6.10 6.05 11.82
N PHE A 30 6.75 5.01 12.34
CA PHE A 30 6.29 3.63 12.20
C PHE A 30 4.90 3.46 12.81
N LEU A 31 4.69 3.88 14.06
CA LEU A 31 3.40 3.76 14.73
C LEU A 31 2.30 4.55 14.01
N ILE A 32 2.59 5.77 13.54
CA ILE A 32 1.64 6.57 12.76
C ILE A 32 1.31 5.88 11.42
N GLY A 33 2.32 5.35 10.73
CA GLY A 33 2.16 4.63 9.47
C GLY A 33 1.30 3.37 9.63
N VAL A 34 1.58 2.56 10.66
CA VAL A 34 0.78 1.38 11.00
C VAL A 34 -0.65 1.76 11.35
N ALA A 35 -0.85 2.81 12.16
CA ALA A 35 -2.18 3.29 12.52
C ALA A 35 -2.98 3.75 11.29
N LEU A 36 -2.34 4.47 10.35
CA LEU A 36 -2.95 4.86 9.08
C LEU A 36 -3.33 3.66 8.22
N CYS A 37 -2.43 2.68 8.07
CA CYS A 37 -2.72 1.45 7.33
C CYS A 37 -3.90 0.68 7.95
N LEU A 38 -3.93 0.53 9.28
CA LEU A 38 -5.03 -0.12 9.99
C LEU A 38 -6.34 0.65 9.83
N LEU A 39 -6.31 1.98 9.93
CA LEU A 39 -7.50 2.82 9.79
C LEU A 39 -8.06 2.71 8.37
N VAL A 40 -7.20 2.75 7.35
CA VAL A 40 -7.61 2.56 5.95
C VAL A 40 -8.17 1.15 5.75
N GLU A 41 -7.51 0.10 6.25
CA GLU A 41 -8.03 -1.28 6.18
C GLU A 41 -9.37 -1.45 6.92
N THR A 42 -9.57 -0.72 8.02
CA THR A 42 -10.83 -0.73 8.77
C THR A 42 -11.95 0.00 8.02
N LEU A 43 -11.65 1.15 7.41
CA LEU A 43 -12.60 1.89 6.57
C LEU A 43 -12.97 1.08 5.32
N VAL A 44 -11.99 0.45 4.70
CA VAL A 44 -12.15 -0.50 3.60
C VAL A 44 -13.07 -1.65 4.02
N SER A 45 -12.79 -2.26 5.18
CA SER A 45 -13.58 -3.34 5.78
C SER A 45 -15.03 -2.95 6.05
N LYS A 46 -15.25 -1.71 6.54
CA LYS A 46 -16.58 -1.18 6.81
C LYS A 46 -17.34 -0.88 5.52
N TYR A 47 -16.73 -0.16 4.57
CA TYR A 47 -17.33 0.13 3.28
C TYR A 47 -17.75 -1.14 2.56
N ALA A 48 -16.90 -2.15 2.58
CA ALA A 48 -17.25 -3.43 1.99
C ALA A 48 -18.43 -4.10 2.69
N LYS A 49 -18.45 -4.13 4.02
CA LYS A 49 -19.60 -4.64 4.78
C LYS A 49 -20.90 -3.94 4.37
N ASP A 50 -20.86 -2.62 4.23
CA ASP A 50 -22.01 -1.80 3.88
C ASP A 50 -22.50 -2.04 2.43
N GLN A 51 -21.58 -2.38 1.51
CA GLN A 51 -21.89 -2.76 0.12
C GLN A 51 -22.25 -4.25 -0.04
N GLY A 52 -22.38 -5.03 1.05
CA GLY A 52 -22.59 -6.48 0.99
C GLY A 52 -21.39 -7.26 0.42
N LEU A 53 -20.21 -6.65 0.44
CA LEU A 53 -18.92 -7.23 0.08
C LEU A 53 -18.28 -7.82 1.37
N GLN A 54 -17.69 -9.01 1.27
CA GLN A 54 -17.27 -9.79 2.44
C GLN A 54 -16.07 -9.20 3.19
N VAL A 55 -16.22 -8.94 4.48
CA VAL A 55 -15.21 -8.32 5.37
C VAL A 55 -13.94 -9.19 5.54
N PHE A 56 -12.81 -8.53 5.81
CA PHE A 56 -11.51 -9.14 6.14
C PHE A 56 -11.61 -10.26 7.18
N GLY A 57 -10.93 -11.39 6.90
CA GLY A 57 -10.73 -12.49 7.86
C GLY A 57 -11.66 -13.70 7.70
N THR A 58 -12.73 -13.62 6.89
CA THR A 58 -13.56 -14.81 6.59
C THR A 58 -12.97 -15.62 5.43
N PRO A 59 -12.80 -16.94 5.59
CA PRO A 59 -12.17 -17.78 4.57
C PRO A 59 -13.15 -18.00 3.39
N PHE A 60 -12.62 -17.89 2.17
CA PHE A 60 -13.23 -18.28 0.89
C PHE A 60 -14.44 -17.47 0.36
N LYS A 61 -14.16 -16.30 -0.23
CA LYS A 61 -14.73 -15.81 -1.52
C LYS A 61 -14.05 -14.49 -1.95
N GLY A 62 -12.75 -14.56 -2.23
CA GLY A 62 -11.90 -13.40 -2.57
C GLY A 62 -12.21 -12.67 -3.90
N ASP A 63 -13.26 -13.05 -4.61
CA ASP A 63 -13.56 -12.55 -5.96
C ASP A 63 -14.44 -11.29 -6.00
N LYS A 64 -15.22 -10.99 -4.95
CA LYS A 64 -16.12 -9.81 -4.94
C LYS A 64 -15.46 -8.54 -4.39
N TYR A 65 -14.56 -8.67 -3.44
CA TYR A 65 -13.98 -7.53 -2.71
C TYR A 65 -13.00 -6.71 -3.55
N LEU A 66 -12.25 -7.37 -4.43
CA LEU A 66 -11.24 -6.76 -5.27
C LEU A 66 -11.79 -6.29 -6.61
N GLN A 67 -13.12 -6.21 -6.73
CA GLN A 67 -13.76 -5.71 -7.94
C GLN A 67 -13.93 -4.19 -7.95
N ASP A 68 -13.87 -3.52 -6.81
CA ASP A 68 -14.05 -2.08 -6.71
C ASP A 68 -12.73 -1.35 -6.97
N GLU A 69 -12.62 -0.76 -8.17
CA GLU A 69 -11.42 -0.02 -8.61
C GLU A 69 -11.17 1.20 -7.71
N ALA A 70 -12.23 1.80 -7.13
CA ALA A 70 -12.12 2.96 -6.26
C ALA A 70 -11.29 2.66 -4.99
N LEU A 71 -11.49 1.48 -4.41
CA LEU A 71 -10.80 1.04 -3.20
C LEU A 71 -9.30 0.80 -3.47
N MET A 72 -9.00 0.20 -4.62
CA MET A 72 -7.63 -0.01 -5.09
C MET A 72 -6.90 1.32 -5.35
N ILE A 73 -7.60 2.30 -5.93
CA ILE A 73 -7.06 3.65 -6.16
C ILE A 73 -6.80 4.33 -4.81
N ALA A 74 -7.70 4.21 -3.83
CA ALA A 74 -7.47 4.76 -2.50
C ALA A 74 -6.22 4.18 -1.83
N GLN A 75 -6.00 2.86 -1.94
CA GLN A 75 -4.78 2.23 -1.44
C GLN A 75 -3.52 2.66 -2.20
N LEU A 76 -3.60 2.83 -3.52
CA LEU A 76 -2.50 3.39 -4.31
C LEU A 76 -2.14 4.80 -3.84
N CYS A 77 -3.13 5.67 -3.63
CA CYS A 77 -2.91 7.02 -3.11
C CYS A 77 -2.23 6.99 -1.73
N LEU A 78 -2.66 6.09 -0.83
CA LEU A 78 -2.00 5.91 0.46
C LEU A 78 -0.54 5.45 0.29
N SER A 79 -0.28 4.47 -0.58
CA SER A 79 1.09 3.97 -0.84
C SER A 79 2.00 5.08 -1.37
N VAL A 80 1.50 5.90 -2.30
CA VAL A 80 2.25 7.05 -2.82
C VAL A 80 2.52 8.08 -1.72
N LEU A 81 1.53 8.38 -0.88
CA LEU A 81 1.69 9.34 0.22
C LEU A 81 2.72 8.86 1.25
N LEU A 82 2.64 7.59 1.67
CA LEU A 82 3.62 6.97 2.56
C LEU A 82 5.02 6.97 1.94
N TRP A 83 5.12 6.71 0.63
CA TRP A 83 6.39 6.73 -0.08
C TRP A 83 7.01 8.13 -0.10
N VAL A 84 6.24 9.16 -0.44
CA VAL A 84 6.71 10.56 -0.42
C VAL A 84 7.16 10.96 0.98
N VAL A 85 6.37 10.67 2.01
CA VAL A 85 6.73 10.98 3.40
C VAL A 85 8.01 10.26 3.81
N SER A 86 8.17 8.99 3.44
CA SER A 86 9.38 8.21 3.73
C SER A 86 10.61 8.82 3.05
N LEU A 87 10.50 9.23 1.78
CA LEU A 87 11.59 9.87 1.05
C LEU A 87 11.97 11.23 1.66
N VAL A 88 10.99 12.04 2.05
CA VAL A 88 11.24 13.33 2.73
C VAL A 88 11.96 13.11 4.05
N LEU A 89 11.54 12.12 4.85
CA LEU A 89 12.18 11.77 6.12
C LEU A 89 13.62 11.32 5.90
N LEU A 90 13.86 10.33 5.03
CA LEU A 90 15.21 9.84 4.75
C LEU A 90 16.13 10.94 4.21
N GLY A 91 15.60 11.83 3.35
CA GLY A 91 16.34 12.99 2.84
C GLY A 91 16.69 14.01 3.93
N THR A 92 15.76 14.27 4.86
CA THR A 92 15.97 15.21 5.97
C THR A 92 17.06 14.71 6.94
N TYR A 93 17.16 13.40 7.13
CA TYR A 93 18.14 12.76 8.01
C TYR A 93 19.43 12.36 7.27
N VAL A 94 19.63 12.79 6.02
CA VAL A 94 20.85 12.54 5.23
C VAL A 94 21.13 11.04 5.02
N LEU A 95 20.08 10.20 5.10
CA LEU A 95 20.12 8.75 4.86
C LEU A 95 20.01 8.46 3.36
N TRP A 96 21.00 8.93 2.60
CA TRP A 96 20.96 8.90 1.13
C TRP A 96 20.97 7.48 0.57
N GLY A 97 21.66 6.52 1.19
CA GLY A 97 21.67 5.13 0.74
C GLY A 97 20.28 4.52 0.76
N GLU A 98 19.62 4.60 1.91
CA GLU A 98 18.26 4.14 2.17
C GLU A 98 17.26 4.89 1.29
N PHE A 99 17.45 6.20 1.10
CA PHE A 99 16.65 7.02 0.20
C PHE A 99 16.63 6.44 -1.22
N TRP A 100 17.79 6.15 -1.81
CA TRP A 100 17.85 5.60 -3.16
C TRP A 100 17.23 4.20 -3.24
N ILE A 101 17.41 3.37 -2.21
CA ILE A 101 16.79 2.04 -2.12
C ILE A 101 15.27 2.16 -2.12
N VAL A 102 14.70 2.96 -1.21
CA VAL A 102 13.25 3.15 -1.07
C VAL A 102 12.66 3.78 -2.33
N MET A 103 13.39 4.69 -2.98
CA MET A 103 12.95 5.28 -4.24
C MET A 103 12.89 4.24 -5.37
N ILE A 104 13.93 3.43 -5.57
CA ILE A 104 13.94 2.39 -6.62
C ILE A 104 12.84 1.36 -6.35
N VAL A 105 12.70 0.90 -5.10
CA VAL A 105 11.64 -0.05 -4.72
C VAL A 105 10.25 0.53 -4.97
N GLY A 106 10.03 1.82 -4.67
CA GLY A 106 8.76 2.47 -4.94
C GLY A 106 8.43 2.59 -6.43
N ILE A 107 9.42 2.93 -7.27
CA ILE A 107 9.25 2.94 -8.73
C ILE A 107 8.90 1.54 -9.24
N LEU A 108 9.63 0.51 -8.80
CA LEU A 108 9.38 -0.87 -9.20
C LEU A 108 7.99 -1.36 -8.76
N ALA A 109 7.58 -1.04 -7.53
CA ALA A 109 6.26 -1.37 -7.01
C ALA A 109 5.15 -0.68 -7.80
N PHE A 110 5.33 0.60 -8.15
CA PHE A 110 4.38 1.35 -8.97
C PHE A 110 4.24 0.76 -10.38
N LEU A 111 5.36 0.40 -11.02
CA LEU A 111 5.36 -0.24 -12.33
C LEU A 111 4.69 -1.61 -12.29
N LEU A 112 5.02 -2.45 -11.29
CA LEU A 112 4.39 -3.75 -11.08
C LEU A 112 2.88 -3.62 -10.86
N PHE A 113 2.47 -2.64 -10.06
CA PHE A 113 1.06 -2.33 -9.86
C PHE A 113 0.37 -1.98 -11.19
N CYS A 114 0.95 -1.07 -11.97
CA CYS A 114 0.40 -0.67 -13.27
C CYS A 114 0.26 -1.87 -14.23
N VAL A 115 1.28 -2.74 -14.27
CA VAL A 115 1.26 -3.96 -15.09
C VAL A 115 0.16 -4.92 -14.63
N PHE A 116 0.08 -5.22 -13.34
CA PHE A 116 -0.94 -6.14 -12.81
C PHE A 116 -2.35 -5.57 -12.94
N TYR A 117 -2.52 -4.27 -12.73
CA TYR A 117 -3.80 -3.57 -12.92
C TYR A 117 -4.26 -3.63 -14.37
N LYS A 118 -3.38 -3.32 -15.32
CA LYS A 118 -3.68 -3.40 -16.76
C LYS A 118 -4.04 -4.84 -17.17
N GLN A 119 -3.31 -5.84 -16.69
CA GLN A 119 -3.61 -7.26 -16.97
C GLN A 119 -4.99 -7.66 -16.45
N LYS A 120 -5.37 -7.18 -15.26
CA LYS A 120 -6.70 -7.41 -14.66
C LYS A 120 -7.81 -6.78 -15.51
N GLN A 121 -7.63 -5.53 -15.96
CA GLN A 121 -8.61 -4.87 -16.84
C GLN A 121 -8.79 -5.59 -18.19
N VAL A 122 -7.70 -6.09 -18.79
CA VAL A 122 -7.77 -6.86 -20.04
C VAL A 122 -8.52 -8.18 -19.85
N ARG A 123 -8.30 -8.88 -18.73
CA ARG A 123 -9.02 -10.12 -18.40
C ARG A 123 -10.52 -9.91 -18.15
N ARG A 124 -10.94 -8.74 -17.68
CA ARG A 124 -12.37 -8.40 -17.50
C ARG A 124 -13.12 -8.16 -18.81
N LYS A 125 -12.42 -7.76 -19.87
CA LYS A 125 -13.00 -7.45 -21.18
C LYS A 125 -13.07 -8.66 -22.12
N ARG A 126 -12.48 -9.79 -21.74
CA ARG A 126 -12.56 -11.08 -22.44
C ARG A 126 -13.57 -11.96 -21.74
#